data_AF-A0A965B0Q7-F1
#
_entry.id   AF-A0A965B0Q7-F1
#
_cell.length_a   1.000
_cell.length_b   1.000
_cell.length_c   1.000
_cell.angle_alpha   90.00
_cell.angle_beta   90.00
_cell.angle_gamma   90.00
#
_symmetry.space_group_name_H-M   'P 1'
#
loop_
_entity.id
_entity.type
_entity.pdbx_description
1 polymer ?
#
loop_
_entity_poly.entity_id
_entity_poly.type
_entity_poly.pdbx_seq_one_letter_code
_entity_poly.pdbx_strand_id
1 'polypeptide(L)'
;TDKTIKVKYNSSIIPTKNFEQYINLYIGEKSVAPRVYEEANPRWEYAVALTPTNEFIQVSFVNGIYTSKGGKHVEYILNQITRKLAEFIEKKKKVKVNPNSIKEQLILFLRCDIENPAFDSQTKDFMNTPMAKFGSKCDVSDKFIEKVAKMGVMDAACAITEVKENKAAKKTDGTKSKKVSGIPKLDDANWAGTEKSKDCMIIFCEGDSAKTGVISGLSSEDRNTIGVFPLKGKLMNVRGEAVKKVAENKEIAEIKKILGLETGKEYKTIEDVYKNLRYGKVLFMTDQDLDGSHIKGLGINLFQNEWASLTHIPGFIGFMNTPILKAKKGNQELKFYNEGEYEQWKSSSETKGWTIKYYKGLGTSTKTEFREYFEEKKFVGFEHTGLTSDDAIDMVFNKKRADDRKTWLENVYDRNSFADTSKAMIPYEEFINKELIHFSKYDCDRSIPNLMDGLKISLRKILFCAFKKRLTTEIKVAQFSGYVSENSLYHHGEESLNKAIVGMAQNFVGSNNINLLFPSGQFGSRIKGGQDASSPRYIFTRLERITRCIFPEQDDKILKYLNDDGTPVEPQFYVPIIPMVLVNGAKGIG
;
A
#
# COMPACT_ATOMS: atom_id res chain seq x y z
N THR A 1 -55.66 13.35 3.71
CA THR A 1 -57.14 13.24 3.82
C THR A 1 -57.51 13.27 5.27
N ASP A 2 -58.55 14.01 5.65
CA ASP A 2 -59.05 14.02 7.03
C ASP A 2 -59.39 12.57 7.47
N LYS A 3 -58.91 12.16 8.65
CA LYS A 3 -59.09 10.80 9.21
C LYS A 3 -60.58 10.47 9.44
N THR A 4 -61.48 11.45 9.34
CA THR A 4 -62.93 11.31 9.44
C THR A 4 -63.62 10.89 8.14
N ILE A 5 -62.94 10.96 6.99
CA ILE A 5 -63.52 10.64 5.67
C ILE A 5 -63.72 9.13 5.52
N LYS A 6 -64.92 8.71 5.09
CA LYS A 6 -65.26 7.32 4.78
C LYS A 6 -65.45 7.15 3.28
N VAL A 7 -64.59 6.34 2.64
CA VAL A 7 -64.68 6.04 1.21
C VAL A 7 -65.47 4.74 1.00
N LYS A 8 -66.39 4.74 0.03
CA LYS A 8 -67.13 3.55 -0.40
C LYS A 8 -66.80 3.21 -1.84
N TYR A 9 -66.64 1.92 -2.14
CA TYR A 9 -66.56 1.38 -3.49
C TYR A 9 -67.69 0.37 -3.67
N ASN A 10 -68.58 0.59 -4.65
CA ASN A 10 -69.80 -0.19 -4.86
C ASN A 10 -70.62 -0.39 -3.56
N SER A 11 -70.85 0.71 -2.83
CA SER A 11 -71.56 0.75 -1.54
C SER A 11 -70.87 0.07 -0.35
N SER A 12 -69.76 -0.63 -0.58
CA SER A 12 -68.93 -1.24 0.48
C SER A 12 -67.91 -0.23 1.00
N ILE A 13 -67.83 -0.08 2.33
CA ILE A 13 -66.86 0.82 2.97
C ILE A 13 -65.46 0.20 2.82
N ILE A 14 -64.50 1.00 2.32
CA ILE A 14 -63.10 0.59 2.29
C ILE A 14 -62.56 0.63 3.73
N PRO A 15 -62.03 -0.48 4.29
CA PRO A 15 -61.66 -0.59 5.70
C PRO A 15 -60.36 0.17 6.08
N THR A 16 -59.80 0.96 5.18
CA THR A 16 -58.54 1.72 5.35
C THR A 16 -58.83 3.15 5.82
N LYS A 17 -58.36 3.50 7.02
CA LYS A 17 -58.62 4.80 7.68
C LYS A 17 -57.40 5.70 7.80
N ASN A 18 -56.18 5.15 7.68
CA ASN A 18 -54.94 5.91 7.81
C ASN A 18 -53.84 5.39 6.87
N PHE A 19 -52.74 6.13 6.80
CA PHE A 19 -51.63 5.81 5.90
C PHE A 19 -50.92 4.50 6.27
N GLU A 20 -50.84 4.16 7.55
CA GLU A 20 -50.24 2.89 8.00
C GLU A 20 -51.07 1.67 7.52
N GLN A 21 -52.40 1.72 7.63
CA GLN A 21 -53.29 0.69 7.09
C GLN A 21 -53.24 0.61 5.56
N TYR A 22 -52.98 1.73 4.89
CA TYR A 22 -52.76 1.73 3.43
C TYR A 22 -51.46 1.00 3.07
N ILE A 23 -50.38 1.21 3.83
CA ILE A 23 -49.12 0.49 3.65
C ILE A 23 -49.31 -1.03 3.82
N ASN A 24 -50.21 -1.46 4.73
CA ASN A 24 -50.53 -2.89 4.89
C ASN A 24 -51.06 -3.52 3.60
N LEU A 25 -51.72 -2.76 2.73
CA LEU A 25 -52.21 -3.28 1.44
C LEU A 25 -51.08 -3.54 0.44
N TYR A 26 -49.92 -2.90 0.60
CA TYR A 26 -48.76 -3.09 -0.28
C TYR A 26 -47.84 -4.21 0.17
N ILE A 27 -47.54 -4.26 1.48
CA ILE A 27 -46.50 -5.15 2.01
C ILE A 27 -47.02 -6.08 3.13
N GLY A 28 -48.32 -6.09 3.40
CA GLY A 28 -48.92 -6.89 4.47
C GLY A 28 -48.78 -6.28 5.86
N GLU A 29 -49.30 -6.97 6.87
CA GLU A 29 -49.24 -6.56 8.28
C GLU A 29 -47.80 -6.42 8.80
N LYS A 30 -47.61 -5.68 9.90
CA LYS A 30 -46.28 -5.35 10.43
C LYS A 30 -45.51 -6.57 10.92
N SER A 31 -46.22 -7.63 11.29
CA SER A 31 -45.65 -8.94 11.62
C SER A 31 -45.09 -9.68 10.40
N VAL A 32 -45.60 -9.40 9.20
CA VAL A 32 -45.18 -10.03 7.94
C VAL A 32 -44.05 -9.24 7.30
N ALA A 33 -44.17 -7.92 7.25
CA ALA A 33 -43.15 -7.03 6.70
C ALA A 33 -42.77 -5.95 7.74
N PRO A 34 -41.68 -6.17 8.50
CA PRO A 34 -41.16 -5.18 9.45
C PRO A 34 -40.95 -3.82 8.78
N ARG A 35 -41.46 -2.78 9.43
CA ARG A 35 -41.39 -1.39 8.96
C ARG A 35 -41.29 -0.42 10.13
N VAL A 36 -40.68 0.73 9.86
CA VAL A 36 -40.65 1.88 10.76
C VAL A 36 -41.50 2.98 10.14
N TYR A 37 -42.49 3.45 10.89
CA TYR A 37 -43.38 4.55 10.51
C TYR A 37 -43.11 5.76 11.42
N GLU A 38 -43.16 6.96 10.87
CA GLU A 38 -43.08 8.23 11.60
C GLU A 38 -44.00 9.28 10.95
N GLU A 39 -44.86 9.88 11.78
CA GLU A 39 -45.60 11.10 11.48
C GLU A 39 -44.78 12.26 12.07
N ALA A 40 -43.97 12.90 11.23
CA ALA A 40 -43.03 13.94 11.69
C ALA A 40 -43.77 15.23 12.08
N ASN A 41 -44.84 15.55 11.36
CA ASN A 41 -45.77 16.65 11.63
C ASN A 41 -47.06 16.45 10.78
N PRO A 42 -48.09 17.29 10.94
CA PRO A 42 -49.37 17.11 10.23
C PRO A 42 -49.28 17.06 8.68
N ARG A 43 -48.20 17.60 8.11
CA ARG A 43 -47.95 17.66 6.67
C ARG A 43 -47.01 16.56 6.17
N TRP A 44 -46.39 15.74 7.03
CA TRP A 44 -45.39 14.74 6.63
C TRP A 44 -45.53 13.43 7.40
N GLU A 45 -45.86 12.37 6.66
CA GLU A 45 -45.92 10.99 7.15
C GLU A 45 -45.04 10.12 6.23
N TYR A 46 -44.16 9.30 6.81
CA TYR A 46 -43.36 8.37 6.03
C TYR A 46 -43.14 7.04 6.75
N ALA A 47 -42.94 6.00 5.95
CA ALA A 47 -42.53 4.70 6.45
C ALA A 47 -41.43 4.10 5.58
N VAL A 48 -40.55 3.35 6.23
CA VAL A 48 -39.47 2.61 5.58
C VAL A 48 -39.59 1.14 5.96
N ALA A 49 -39.47 0.28 4.96
CA ALA A 49 -39.31 -1.16 5.11
C ALA A 49 -38.11 -1.65 4.30
N LEU A 50 -37.70 -2.90 4.51
CA LEU A 50 -36.77 -3.58 3.62
C LEU A 50 -37.47 -3.96 2.31
N THR A 51 -36.81 -3.71 1.18
CA THR A 51 -37.30 -4.15 -0.13
C THR A 51 -37.06 -5.64 -0.33
N PRO A 52 -38.02 -6.40 -0.89
CA PRO A 52 -37.82 -7.83 -1.20
C PRO A 52 -36.99 -8.06 -2.47
N THR A 53 -36.83 -7.05 -3.33
CA THR A 53 -36.21 -7.19 -4.66
C THR A 53 -34.78 -6.64 -4.77
N ASN A 54 -34.19 -6.18 -3.65
CA ASN A 54 -32.92 -5.44 -3.64
C ASN A 54 -32.87 -4.22 -4.58
N GLU A 55 -34.04 -3.66 -4.90
CA GLU A 55 -34.18 -2.42 -5.65
C GLU A 55 -34.99 -1.41 -4.83
N PHE A 56 -34.64 -0.13 -4.99
CA PHE A 56 -35.36 0.95 -4.34
C PHE A 56 -36.77 1.08 -4.90
N ILE A 57 -37.77 0.98 -4.03
CA ILE A 57 -39.18 1.17 -4.35
C ILE A 57 -39.69 2.40 -3.61
N GLN A 58 -40.52 3.21 -4.26
CA GLN A 58 -41.17 4.35 -3.63
C GLN A 58 -42.67 4.35 -3.93
N VAL A 59 -43.46 4.69 -2.93
CA VAL A 59 -44.90 4.94 -3.09
C VAL A 59 -45.19 6.27 -2.39
N SER A 60 -45.37 7.33 -3.17
CA SER A 60 -45.49 8.67 -2.62
C SER A 60 -46.72 9.45 -3.08
N PHE A 61 -47.19 10.33 -2.19
CA PHE A 61 -48.36 11.18 -2.39
C PHE A 61 -48.05 12.63 -2.01
N VAL A 62 -48.44 13.56 -2.89
CA VAL A 62 -48.36 15.01 -2.66
C VAL A 62 -49.77 15.58 -2.73
N ASN A 63 -50.29 16.12 -1.62
CA ASN A 63 -51.67 16.65 -1.54
C ASN A 63 -52.73 15.64 -2.03
N GLY A 64 -52.52 14.35 -1.80
CA GLY A 64 -53.42 13.27 -2.26
C GLY A 64 -53.21 12.80 -3.71
N ILE A 65 -52.28 13.41 -4.46
CA ILE A 65 -51.90 12.99 -5.82
C ILE A 65 -50.81 11.92 -5.72
N TYR A 66 -51.01 10.78 -6.38
CA TYR A 66 -50.00 9.72 -6.47
C TYR A 66 -48.86 10.11 -7.41
N THR A 67 -47.66 10.31 -6.86
CA THR A 67 -46.46 10.65 -7.63
C THR A 67 -45.70 9.38 -7.99
N SER A 68 -46.14 8.71 -9.06
CA SER A 68 -45.65 7.39 -9.49
C SER A 68 -44.15 7.36 -9.81
N LYS A 69 -43.58 8.48 -10.30
CA LYS A 69 -42.15 8.64 -10.61
C LYS A 69 -41.36 9.28 -9.46
N GLY A 70 -42.02 9.63 -8.36
CA GLY A 70 -41.41 10.26 -7.19
C GLY A 70 -41.28 11.77 -7.36
N GLY A 71 -40.15 12.35 -6.94
CA GLY A 71 -39.96 13.79 -6.99
C GLY A 71 -38.98 14.32 -5.96
N LYS A 72 -38.91 15.65 -5.88
CA LYS A 72 -38.06 16.38 -4.93
C LYS A 72 -38.41 16.09 -3.47
N HIS A 73 -39.66 15.75 -3.15
CA HIS A 73 -40.09 15.32 -1.80
C HIS A 73 -39.51 13.96 -1.41
N VAL A 74 -39.51 13.01 -2.36
CA VAL A 74 -38.90 11.69 -2.17
C VAL A 74 -37.39 11.83 -1.98
N GLU A 75 -36.72 12.60 -2.85
CA GLU A 75 -35.28 12.88 -2.72
C GLU A 75 -34.94 13.53 -1.39
N TYR A 76 -35.75 14.50 -0.94
CA TYR A 76 -35.55 15.23 0.31
C TYR A 76 -35.55 14.32 1.54
N ILE A 77 -36.49 13.38 1.64
CA ILE A 77 -36.57 12.43 2.75
C ILE A 77 -35.51 11.32 2.60
N LEU A 78 -35.38 10.75 1.40
CA LEU A 78 -34.46 9.64 1.14
C LEU A 78 -33.00 10.03 1.39
N ASN A 79 -32.57 11.22 0.99
CA ASN A 79 -31.19 11.68 1.18
C ASN A 79 -30.86 11.90 2.67
N GLN A 80 -31.83 12.34 3.48
CA GLN A 80 -31.65 12.43 4.93
C GLN A 80 -31.48 11.04 5.55
N ILE A 81 -32.34 10.09 5.15
CA ILE A 81 -32.30 8.71 5.65
C ILE A 81 -30.97 8.04 5.30
N THR A 82 -30.56 8.06 4.02
CA THR A 82 -29.34 7.36 3.58
C THR A 82 -28.08 7.97 4.17
N ARG A 83 -27.99 9.30 4.28
CA ARG A 83 -26.86 9.98 4.94
C ARG A 83 -26.76 9.63 6.41
N LYS A 84 -27.84 9.80 7.18
CA LYS A 84 -27.84 9.52 8.62
C LYS A 84 -27.61 8.03 8.92
N LEU A 85 -28.16 7.12 8.10
CA LEU A 85 -27.88 5.69 8.23
C LEU A 85 -26.42 5.36 7.96
N ALA A 86 -25.80 5.94 6.93
CA ALA A 86 -24.38 5.73 6.64
C ALA A 86 -23.49 6.15 7.82
N GLU A 87 -23.74 7.34 8.37
CA GLU A 87 -23.05 7.85 9.57
C GLU A 87 -23.27 6.94 10.80
N PHE A 88 -24.50 6.47 10.99
CA PHE A 88 -24.84 5.57 12.10
C PHE A 88 -24.12 4.22 11.99
N ILE A 89 -24.08 3.63 10.79
CA ILE A 89 -23.40 2.35 10.52
C ILE A 89 -21.89 2.52 10.69
N GLU A 90 -21.31 3.59 10.17
CA GLU A 90 -19.88 3.88 10.31
C GLU A 90 -19.49 4.01 11.79
N LYS A 91 -20.31 4.69 12.60
CA LYS A 91 -20.09 4.81 14.05
C LYS A 91 -20.22 3.49 14.81
N LYS A 92 -21.17 2.62 14.43
CA LYS A 92 -21.48 1.36 15.14
C LYS A 92 -20.61 0.18 14.72
N LYS A 93 -20.41 -0.01 13.41
CA LYS A 93 -19.72 -1.17 12.81
C LYS A 93 -18.31 -0.84 12.34
N LYS A 94 -17.91 0.44 12.32
CA LYS A 94 -16.64 0.92 11.73
C LYS A 94 -16.49 0.56 10.25
N VAL A 95 -17.62 0.42 9.54
CA VAL A 95 -17.69 0.13 8.10
C VAL A 95 -18.30 1.33 7.39
N LYS A 96 -17.62 1.84 6.36
CA LYS A 96 -18.13 2.92 5.53
C LYS A 96 -19.01 2.35 4.42
N VAL A 97 -20.30 2.66 4.44
CA VAL A 97 -21.28 2.15 3.48
C VAL A 97 -21.66 3.23 2.47
N ASN A 98 -21.78 2.86 1.19
CA ASN A 98 -22.25 3.76 0.14
C ASN A 98 -23.75 4.07 0.32
N PRO A 99 -24.19 5.35 0.34
CA PRO A 99 -25.60 5.73 0.41
C PRO A 99 -26.49 5.06 -0.65
N ASN A 100 -25.97 4.78 -1.84
CA ASN A 100 -26.72 4.05 -2.88
C ASN A 100 -26.97 2.59 -2.49
N SER A 101 -26.01 1.92 -1.84
CA SER A 101 -26.22 0.56 -1.31
C SER A 101 -27.30 0.53 -0.24
N ILE A 102 -27.43 1.60 0.56
CA ILE A 102 -28.53 1.74 1.52
C ILE A 102 -29.85 1.95 0.78
N LYS A 103 -29.88 2.88 -0.18
CA LYS A 103 -31.08 3.18 -0.98
C LYS A 103 -31.67 1.94 -1.64
N GLU A 104 -30.84 1.09 -2.25
CA GLU A 104 -31.24 -0.16 -2.91
C GLU A 104 -31.90 -1.17 -1.95
N GLN A 105 -31.85 -0.95 -0.64
CA GLN A 105 -32.45 -1.84 0.37
C GLN A 105 -33.78 -1.35 0.91
N LEU A 106 -34.25 -0.18 0.48
CA LEU A 106 -35.41 0.47 1.08
C LEU A 106 -36.61 0.45 0.15
N ILE A 107 -37.78 0.21 0.74
CA ILE A 107 -39.04 0.73 0.23
C ILE A 107 -39.43 1.95 1.05
N LEU A 108 -39.71 3.07 0.37
CA LEU A 108 -40.12 4.33 1.00
C LEU A 108 -41.58 4.63 0.67
N PHE A 109 -42.42 4.67 1.71
CA PHE A 109 -43.77 5.21 1.65
C PHE A 109 -43.74 6.64 2.14
N LEU A 110 -44.30 7.59 1.38
CA LEU A 110 -44.26 9.01 1.73
C LEU A 110 -45.59 9.69 1.42
N ARG A 111 -46.20 10.33 2.40
CA ARG A 111 -47.32 11.24 2.21
C ARG A 111 -46.92 12.61 2.71
N CYS A 112 -47.11 13.62 1.87
CA CYS A 112 -46.82 14.99 2.25
C CYS A 112 -47.83 16.01 1.70
N ASP A 113 -47.93 17.15 2.41
CA ASP A 113 -48.68 18.31 1.95
C ASP A 113 -47.73 19.47 1.59
N ILE A 114 -47.78 19.90 0.33
CA ILE A 114 -46.88 20.89 -0.26
C ILE A 114 -47.67 22.11 -0.69
N GLU A 115 -47.17 23.31 -0.37
CA GLU A 115 -47.76 24.56 -0.83
C GLU A 115 -47.47 24.79 -2.31
N ASN A 116 -48.54 25.03 -3.09
CA ASN A 116 -48.48 25.32 -4.53
C ASN A 116 -47.52 24.38 -5.30
N PRO A 117 -47.76 23.05 -5.29
CA PRO A 117 -46.81 22.11 -5.86
C PRO A 117 -46.75 22.24 -7.39
N ALA A 118 -45.53 22.32 -7.92
CA ALA A 118 -45.21 22.20 -9.32
C ALA A 118 -44.80 20.76 -9.68
N PHE A 119 -45.24 20.31 -10.84
CA PHE A 119 -44.96 18.98 -11.40
C PHE A 119 -44.28 19.10 -12.76
N ASP A 120 -43.63 18.02 -13.20
CA ASP A 120 -42.96 17.94 -14.50
C ASP A 120 -43.92 18.00 -15.69
N SER A 121 -45.17 17.58 -15.49
CA SER A 121 -46.15 17.36 -16.54
C SER A 121 -47.58 17.39 -15.99
N GLN A 122 -48.56 17.40 -16.89
CA GLN A 122 -49.98 17.40 -16.53
C GLN A 122 -50.43 16.11 -15.83
N THR A 123 -49.75 14.97 -16.05
CA THR A 123 -50.06 13.71 -15.35
C THR A 123 -49.63 13.75 -13.88
N LYS A 124 -48.78 14.72 -13.50
CA LYS A 124 -48.32 14.96 -12.13
C LYS A 124 -47.59 13.77 -11.50
N ASP A 125 -46.93 12.97 -12.33
CA ASP A 125 -46.20 11.77 -11.90
C ASP A 125 -44.91 12.10 -11.12
N PHE A 126 -44.27 13.24 -11.41
CA PHE A 126 -43.05 13.68 -10.74
C PHE A 126 -43.20 15.10 -10.18
N MET A 127 -42.97 15.28 -8.88
CA MET A 127 -43.04 16.59 -8.23
C MET A 127 -41.68 17.31 -8.30
N ASN A 128 -41.65 18.52 -8.86
CA ASN A 128 -40.43 19.28 -9.16
C ASN A 128 -40.25 20.56 -8.31
N THR A 129 -41.16 20.82 -7.36
CA THR A 129 -41.05 21.97 -6.44
C THR A 129 -39.72 21.91 -5.67
N PRO A 130 -38.93 22.99 -5.62
CA PRO A 130 -37.73 23.02 -4.80
C PRO A 130 -38.05 22.95 -3.29
N MET A 131 -37.17 22.31 -2.50
CA MET A 131 -37.40 22.10 -1.05
C MET A 131 -37.69 23.39 -0.27
N ALA A 132 -37.10 24.52 -0.66
CA ALA A 132 -37.31 25.81 -0.02
C ALA A 132 -38.76 26.35 -0.16
N LYS A 133 -39.52 25.80 -1.12
CA LYS A 133 -40.91 26.20 -1.41
C LYS A 133 -41.94 25.17 -0.95
N PHE A 134 -41.55 24.20 -0.12
CA PHE A 134 -42.51 23.19 0.37
C PHE A 134 -43.57 23.77 1.33
N GLY A 135 -43.33 24.96 1.89
CA GLY A 135 -44.21 25.57 2.90
C GLY A 135 -44.14 24.87 4.27
N SER A 136 -43.27 23.86 4.41
CA SER A 136 -43.01 23.15 5.67
C SER A 136 -41.67 22.44 5.61
N LYS A 137 -41.12 22.10 6.78
CA LYS A 137 -39.85 21.36 6.93
C LYS A 137 -40.13 19.97 7.52
N CYS A 138 -39.35 18.98 7.11
CA CYS A 138 -39.39 17.65 7.68
C CYS A 138 -37.98 17.13 7.94
N ASP A 139 -37.58 17.14 9.21
CA ASP A 139 -36.31 16.58 9.66
C ASP A 139 -36.52 15.14 10.11
N VAL A 140 -35.83 14.18 9.47
CA VAL A 140 -35.94 12.77 9.86
C VAL A 140 -35.28 12.56 11.22
N SER A 141 -36.01 12.01 12.20
CA SER A 141 -35.53 11.91 13.58
C SER A 141 -34.41 10.87 13.73
N ASP A 142 -33.46 11.09 14.65
CA ASP A 142 -32.40 10.09 14.90
C ASP A 142 -32.97 8.79 15.48
N LYS A 143 -34.08 8.89 16.25
CA LYS A 143 -34.83 7.73 16.74
C LYS A 143 -35.40 6.88 15.60
N PHE A 144 -35.84 7.51 14.51
CA PHE A 144 -36.28 6.79 13.32
C PHE A 144 -35.12 6.04 12.67
N ILE A 145 -33.98 6.71 12.48
CA ILE A 145 -32.77 6.12 11.89
C ILE A 145 -32.28 4.92 12.71
N GLU A 146 -32.27 5.03 14.04
CA GLU A 146 -31.91 3.91 14.93
C GLU A 146 -32.84 2.70 14.75
N LYS A 147 -34.15 2.92 14.63
CA LYS A 147 -35.11 1.83 14.41
C LYS A 147 -34.93 1.21 13.02
N VAL A 148 -34.71 2.02 12.00
CA VAL A 148 -34.48 1.54 10.62
C VAL A 148 -33.19 0.72 10.54
N ALA A 149 -32.11 1.18 11.19
CA ALA A 149 -30.85 0.43 11.24
C ALA A 149 -31.03 -0.96 11.90
N LYS A 150 -31.80 -1.03 12.99
CA LYS A 150 -32.09 -2.27 13.73
C LYS A 150 -33.11 -3.20 13.04
N MET A 151 -33.80 -2.72 12.00
CA MET A 151 -34.78 -3.51 11.24
C MET A 151 -34.12 -4.49 10.25
N GLY A 152 -32.78 -4.51 10.15
CA GLY A 152 -32.01 -5.39 9.26
C GLY A 152 -31.31 -4.66 8.11
N VAL A 153 -31.58 -3.35 7.92
CA VAL A 153 -30.94 -2.52 6.89
C VAL A 153 -29.42 -2.44 7.08
N MET A 154 -28.95 -2.39 8.33
CA MET A 154 -27.53 -2.32 8.64
C MET A 154 -26.77 -3.55 8.12
N ASP A 155 -27.26 -4.74 8.43
CA ASP A 155 -26.56 -5.97 8.04
C ASP A 155 -26.68 -6.23 6.53
N ALA A 156 -27.85 -5.94 5.92
CA ALA A 156 -28.05 -6.06 4.48
C ALA A 156 -27.16 -5.10 3.66
N ALA A 157 -27.03 -3.84 4.10
CA ALA A 157 -26.20 -2.86 3.41
C ALA A 157 -24.69 -3.16 3.55
N CYS A 158 -24.25 -3.70 4.70
CA CYS A 158 -22.90 -4.21 4.86
C CYS A 158 -22.63 -5.41 3.95
N ALA A 159 -23.53 -6.39 3.92
CA ALA A 159 -23.39 -7.58 3.08
C ALA A 159 -23.32 -7.24 1.58
N ILE A 160 -24.13 -6.29 1.09
CA ILE A 160 -24.08 -5.85 -0.31
C ILE A 160 -22.78 -5.14 -0.64
N THR A 161 -22.26 -4.34 0.30
CA THR A 161 -20.98 -3.64 0.11
C THR A 161 -19.85 -4.66 0.01
N GLU A 162 -19.81 -5.63 0.92
CA GLU A 162 -18.86 -6.75 0.90
C GLU A 162 -18.99 -7.59 -0.38
N VAL A 163 -20.22 -7.91 -0.82
CA VAL A 163 -20.46 -8.65 -2.06
C VAL A 163 -20.01 -7.87 -3.30
N LYS A 164 -20.27 -6.56 -3.37
CA LYS A 164 -19.85 -5.72 -4.50
C LYS A 164 -18.31 -5.59 -4.55
N GLU A 165 -17.67 -5.44 -3.40
CA GLU A 165 -16.20 -5.38 -3.29
C GLU A 165 -15.54 -6.73 -3.62
N ASN A 166 -16.06 -7.82 -3.06
CA ASN A 166 -15.59 -9.18 -3.37
C ASN A 166 -15.84 -9.54 -4.84
N LYS A 167 -16.96 -9.13 -5.44
CA LYS A 167 -17.20 -9.35 -6.88
C LYS A 167 -16.21 -8.61 -7.75
N ALA A 168 -15.74 -7.43 -7.34
CA ALA A 168 -14.68 -6.70 -8.05
C ALA A 168 -13.32 -7.39 -7.89
N ALA A 169 -12.95 -7.82 -6.68
CA ALA A 169 -11.71 -8.55 -6.41
C ALA A 169 -11.65 -9.90 -7.16
N LYS A 170 -12.78 -10.61 -7.26
CA LYS A 170 -12.88 -11.88 -8.01
C LYS A 170 -12.67 -11.72 -9.52
N LYS A 171 -12.84 -10.52 -10.10
CA LYS A 171 -12.55 -10.29 -11.53
C LYS A 171 -11.07 -10.45 -11.88
N THR A 172 -10.19 -10.34 -10.89
CA THR A 172 -8.74 -10.51 -11.06
C THR A 172 -8.23 -11.86 -10.56
N ASP A 173 -9.12 -12.79 -10.20
CA ASP A 173 -8.75 -14.15 -9.83
C ASP A 173 -7.99 -14.84 -10.95
N GLY A 174 -6.97 -15.59 -10.56
CA GLY A 174 -6.30 -16.53 -11.43
C GLY A 174 -7.01 -17.89 -11.42
N THR A 175 -6.68 -18.72 -12.39
CA THR A 175 -7.06 -20.13 -12.40
C THR A 175 -5.85 -20.98 -12.75
N LYS A 176 -5.79 -22.21 -12.23
CA LYS A 176 -4.78 -23.17 -12.65
C LYS A 176 -5.00 -23.56 -14.10
N SER A 177 -4.20 -22.96 -14.97
CA SER A 177 -4.28 -23.15 -16.42
C SER A 177 -2.88 -23.24 -17.00
N LYS A 178 -2.73 -24.00 -18.08
CA LYS A 178 -1.43 -24.18 -18.75
C LYS A 178 -0.91 -22.89 -19.41
N LYS A 179 -1.78 -21.96 -19.77
CA LYS A 179 -1.41 -20.72 -20.45
C LYS A 179 -1.99 -19.51 -19.71
N VAL A 180 -1.12 -18.57 -19.37
CA VAL A 180 -1.51 -17.25 -18.85
C VAL A 180 -1.28 -16.21 -19.93
N SER A 181 -2.30 -15.39 -20.20
CA SER A 181 -2.24 -14.33 -21.23
C SER A 181 -2.29 -12.94 -20.61
N GLY A 182 -1.79 -11.94 -21.34
CA GLY A 182 -1.84 -10.54 -20.92
C GLY A 182 -0.78 -10.14 -19.88
N ILE A 183 0.25 -10.97 -19.66
CA ILE A 183 1.38 -10.68 -18.76
C ILE A 183 2.69 -10.82 -19.55
N PRO A 184 3.07 -9.83 -20.39
CA PRO A 184 4.24 -9.94 -21.27
C PRO A 184 5.58 -10.11 -20.55
N LYS A 185 5.65 -9.67 -19.28
CA LYS A 185 6.87 -9.75 -18.47
C LYS A 185 7.07 -11.10 -17.79
N LEU A 186 6.13 -12.03 -17.89
CA LEU A 186 6.26 -13.38 -17.33
C LEU A 186 7.07 -14.25 -18.29
N ASP A 187 8.16 -14.84 -17.80
CA ASP A 187 8.78 -16.02 -18.39
C ASP A 187 8.27 -17.24 -17.64
N ASP A 188 7.29 -17.91 -18.22
CA ASP A 188 6.51 -18.95 -17.56
C ASP A 188 7.25 -20.30 -17.62
N ALA A 189 7.22 -21.10 -16.55
CA ALA A 189 7.78 -22.44 -16.59
C ALA A 189 6.98 -23.33 -17.55
N ASN A 190 7.64 -24.19 -18.34
CA ASN A 190 6.95 -25.02 -19.33
C ASN A 190 5.90 -25.96 -18.71
N TRP A 191 6.08 -26.35 -17.44
CA TRP A 191 5.17 -27.24 -16.72
C TRP A 191 4.16 -26.51 -15.81
N ALA A 192 4.21 -25.17 -15.73
CA ALA A 192 3.31 -24.40 -14.89
C ALA A 192 1.84 -24.56 -15.30
N GLY A 193 0.98 -24.86 -14.32
CA GLY A 193 -0.44 -25.15 -14.54
C GLY A 193 -0.76 -26.52 -15.13
N THR A 194 0.22 -27.41 -15.27
CA THR A 194 0.02 -28.83 -15.65
C THR A 194 -0.04 -29.75 -14.42
N GLU A 195 -0.10 -31.07 -14.61
CA GLU A 195 0.03 -32.05 -13.52
C GLU A 195 1.39 -31.98 -12.80
N LYS A 196 2.42 -31.48 -13.50
CA LYS A 196 3.77 -31.27 -12.95
C LYS A 196 3.95 -29.91 -12.24
N SER A 197 2.85 -29.18 -11.99
CA SER A 197 2.89 -27.89 -11.26
C SER A 197 3.52 -28.02 -9.88
N LYS A 198 3.42 -29.20 -9.25
CA LYS A 198 4.04 -29.50 -7.94
C LYS A 198 5.56 -29.36 -7.94
N ASP A 199 6.20 -29.59 -9.09
CA ASP A 199 7.65 -29.51 -9.26
C ASP A 199 8.08 -28.10 -9.71
N CYS A 200 7.11 -27.20 -9.94
CA CYS A 200 7.36 -25.86 -10.44
C CYS A 200 7.52 -24.84 -9.31
N MET A 201 8.43 -23.87 -9.49
CA MET A 201 8.60 -22.69 -8.66
C MET A 201 8.54 -21.42 -9.51
N ILE A 202 8.00 -20.34 -8.95
CA ILE A 202 8.04 -19.01 -9.54
C ILE A 202 9.04 -18.16 -8.76
N ILE A 203 9.92 -17.46 -9.48
CA ILE A 203 10.86 -16.49 -8.90
C ILE A 203 10.32 -15.08 -9.16
N PHE A 204 10.00 -14.36 -8.09
CA PHE A 204 9.73 -12.93 -8.12
C PHE A 204 11.04 -12.18 -7.90
N CYS A 205 11.48 -11.44 -8.91
CA CYS A 205 12.78 -10.75 -8.91
C CYS A 205 12.65 -9.24 -8.89
N GLU A 206 13.67 -8.55 -8.38
CA GLU A 206 13.70 -7.09 -8.29
C GLU A 206 14.05 -6.46 -9.65
N GLY A 207 13.02 -6.08 -10.40
CA GLY A 207 13.17 -5.40 -11.68
C GLY A 207 13.58 -6.29 -12.86
N ASP A 208 13.59 -5.69 -14.05
CA ASP A 208 13.89 -6.39 -15.29
C ASP A 208 15.38 -6.82 -15.38
N SER A 209 16.28 -6.12 -14.67
CA SER A 209 17.72 -6.45 -14.63
C SER A 209 17.98 -7.80 -13.95
N ALA A 210 17.43 -7.99 -12.74
CA ALA A 210 17.53 -9.26 -12.03
C ALA A 210 16.91 -10.40 -12.84
N LYS A 211 15.76 -10.16 -13.46
CA LYS A 211 15.10 -11.12 -14.36
C LYS A 211 16.02 -11.61 -15.48
N THR A 212 16.68 -10.70 -16.20
CA THR A 212 17.59 -11.07 -17.30
C THR A 212 18.75 -11.93 -16.79
N GLY A 213 19.32 -11.58 -15.63
CA GLY A 213 20.36 -12.37 -14.96
C GLY A 213 19.88 -13.80 -14.68
N VAL A 214 18.73 -13.92 -14.02
CA VAL A 214 18.10 -15.22 -13.70
C VAL A 214 17.90 -16.07 -14.95
N ILE A 215 17.21 -15.54 -15.96
CA ILE A 215 16.90 -16.27 -17.21
C ILE A 215 18.17 -16.73 -17.93
N SER A 216 19.25 -15.95 -17.84
CA SER A 216 20.54 -16.31 -18.42
C SER A 216 21.22 -17.48 -17.71
N GLY A 217 20.95 -17.65 -16.41
CA GLY A 217 21.44 -18.73 -15.57
C GLY A 217 20.69 -20.04 -15.73
N LEU A 218 19.40 -19.99 -16.08
CA LEU A 218 18.56 -21.19 -16.22
C LEU A 218 19.01 -22.07 -17.40
N SER A 219 19.19 -23.37 -17.13
CA SER A 219 19.34 -24.40 -18.16
C SER A 219 18.03 -24.64 -18.91
N SER A 220 18.09 -25.43 -20.00
CA SER A 220 16.88 -25.85 -20.74
C SER A 220 15.95 -26.66 -19.83
N GLU A 221 16.54 -27.47 -18.95
CA GLU A 221 15.84 -28.29 -17.97
C GLU A 221 15.18 -27.43 -16.89
N ASP A 222 15.88 -26.41 -16.38
CA ASP A 222 15.33 -25.51 -15.35
C ASP A 222 14.12 -24.73 -15.87
N ARG A 223 14.08 -24.35 -17.15
CA ARG A 223 12.92 -23.68 -17.77
C ARG A 223 11.64 -24.53 -17.73
N ASN A 224 11.75 -25.83 -17.48
CA ASN A 224 10.57 -26.66 -17.29
C ASN A 224 9.90 -26.40 -15.93
N THR A 225 10.68 -26.12 -14.89
CA THR A 225 10.22 -26.03 -13.51
C THR A 225 10.30 -24.61 -12.93
N ILE A 226 11.08 -23.70 -13.51
CA ILE A 226 11.32 -22.37 -12.97
C ILE A 226 10.69 -21.32 -13.89
N GLY A 227 9.72 -20.60 -13.33
CA GLY A 227 9.17 -19.38 -13.91
C GLY A 227 9.85 -18.16 -13.30
N VAL A 228 9.85 -17.04 -14.02
CA VAL A 228 10.46 -15.78 -13.56
C VAL A 228 9.54 -14.61 -13.88
N PHE A 229 9.28 -13.77 -12.88
CA PHE A 229 8.49 -12.55 -13.02
C PHE A 229 9.17 -11.36 -12.32
N PRO A 230 9.41 -10.24 -13.03
CA PRO A 230 10.00 -9.05 -12.43
C PRO A 230 8.94 -8.21 -11.71
N LEU A 231 9.20 -7.90 -10.45
CA LEU A 231 8.48 -6.86 -9.72
C LEU A 231 8.93 -5.49 -10.24
N LYS A 232 8.00 -4.53 -10.36
CA LYS A 232 8.29 -3.17 -10.83
C LYS A 232 9.03 -2.32 -9.79
N GLY A 233 9.07 -2.79 -8.55
CA GLY A 233 9.68 -2.13 -7.41
C GLY A 233 9.10 -2.69 -6.12
N LYS A 234 8.95 -1.82 -5.11
CA LYS A 234 8.32 -2.20 -3.84
C LYS A 234 6.85 -2.56 -4.03
N LEU A 235 6.49 -3.78 -3.64
CA LEU A 235 5.11 -4.24 -3.59
C LEU A 235 4.26 -3.32 -2.71
N MET A 236 3.00 -3.13 -3.08
CA MET A 236 2.07 -2.35 -2.25
C MET A 236 1.84 -3.06 -0.91
N ASN A 237 1.99 -2.34 0.19
CA ASN A 237 1.52 -2.82 1.49
C ASN A 237 -0.01 -2.87 1.47
N VAL A 238 -0.58 -4.08 1.46
CA VAL A 238 -2.03 -4.33 1.37
C VAL A 238 -2.75 -4.17 2.71
N ARG A 239 -2.03 -4.24 3.84
CA ARG A 239 -2.65 -4.17 5.18
C ARG A 239 -3.32 -2.82 5.41
N GLY A 240 -4.62 -2.87 5.73
CA GLY A 240 -5.43 -1.69 5.98
C GLY A 240 -5.74 -0.85 4.75
N GLU A 241 -5.40 -1.32 3.54
CA GLU A 241 -5.86 -0.71 2.29
C GLU A 241 -7.28 -1.21 1.95
N ALA A 242 -8.02 -0.39 1.20
CA ALA A 242 -9.36 -0.78 0.75
C ALA A 242 -9.26 -1.91 -0.30
N VAL A 243 -10.16 -2.90 -0.22
CA VAL A 243 -10.21 -4.06 -1.14
C VAL A 243 -10.17 -3.63 -2.60
N LYS A 244 -10.91 -2.56 -2.95
CA LYS A 244 -10.91 -1.98 -4.29
C LYS A 244 -9.51 -1.56 -4.77
N LYS A 245 -8.73 -0.91 -3.91
CA LYS A 245 -7.38 -0.41 -4.25
C LYS A 245 -6.40 -1.57 -4.44
N VAL A 246 -6.53 -2.63 -3.64
CA VAL A 246 -5.76 -3.87 -3.80
C VAL A 246 -6.13 -4.57 -5.12
N ALA A 247 -7.43 -4.69 -5.42
CA ALA A 247 -7.91 -5.31 -6.65
C ALA A 247 -7.53 -4.55 -7.94
N GLU A 248 -7.44 -3.22 -7.87
CA GLU A 248 -7.01 -2.35 -8.99
C GLU A 248 -5.48 -2.32 -9.16
N ASN A 249 -4.71 -2.85 -8.21
CA ASN A 249 -3.27 -2.95 -8.34
C ASN A 249 -2.91 -3.99 -9.41
N LYS A 250 -2.34 -3.51 -10.51
CA LYS A 250 -1.95 -4.34 -11.66
C LYS A 250 -0.97 -5.45 -11.30
N GLU A 251 0.01 -5.19 -10.44
CA GLU A 251 1.04 -6.16 -10.07
C GLU A 251 0.44 -7.30 -9.21
N ILE A 252 -0.42 -6.98 -8.25
CA ILE A 252 -1.15 -7.98 -7.46
C ILE A 252 -2.09 -8.81 -8.34
N ALA A 253 -2.81 -8.16 -9.28
CA ALA A 253 -3.66 -8.85 -10.24
C ALA A 253 -2.85 -9.78 -11.18
N GLU A 254 -1.62 -9.40 -11.56
CA GLU A 254 -0.71 -10.23 -12.32
C GLU A 254 -0.23 -11.44 -11.49
N ILE A 255 0.19 -11.23 -10.23
CA ILE A 255 0.58 -12.30 -9.30
C ILE A 255 -0.55 -13.32 -9.13
N LYS A 256 -1.79 -12.86 -8.94
CA LYS A 256 -2.97 -13.73 -8.85
C LYS A 256 -3.11 -14.64 -10.07
N LYS A 257 -2.98 -14.07 -11.27
CA LYS A 257 -3.08 -14.81 -12.53
C LYS A 257 -1.91 -15.77 -12.76
N ILE A 258 -0.69 -15.35 -12.42
CA ILE A 258 0.54 -16.17 -12.55
C ILE A 258 0.43 -17.43 -11.68
N LEU A 259 -0.06 -17.28 -10.46
CA LEU A 259 -0.15 -18.38 -9.49
C LEU A 259 -1.45 -19.18 -9.59
N GLY A 260 -2.53 -18.59 -10.11
CA GLY A 260 -3.86 -19.20 -10.04
C GLY A 260 -4.57 -18.95 -8.70
N LEU A 261 -4.30 -17.80 -8.07
CA LEU A 261 -4.87 -17.46 -6.76
C LEU A 261 -6.28 -16.88 -6.89
N GLU A 262 -7.15 -17.30 -5.98
CA GLU A 262 -8.54 -16.85 -5.88
C GLU A 262 -8.75 -16.02 -4.61
N THR A 263 -9.49 -14.92 -4.69
CA THR A 263 -9.79 -14.09 -3.53
C THR A 263 -10.70 -14.83 -2.54
N GLY A 264 -10.27 -14.91 -1.27
CA GLY A 264 -11.01 -15.55 -0.18
C GLY A 264 -10.94 -17.08 -0.16
N LYS A 265 -10.07 -17.69 -0.99
CA LYS A 265 -9.84 -19.14 -0.98
C LYS A 265 -8.76 -19.50 0.04
N GLU A 266 -9.05 -20.51 0.85
CA GLU A 266 -8.08 -21.12 1.76
C GLU A 266 -7.41 -22.33 1.09
N TYR A 267 -6.09 -22.40 1.22
CA TYR A 267 -5.21 -23.48 0.79
C TYR A 267 -4.55 -24.05 2.05
N LYS A 268 -5.07 -25.15 2.60
CA LYS A 268 -4.71 -25.63 3.94
C LYS A 268 -3.55 -26.61 3.92
N THR A 269 -3.42 -27.35 2.84
CA THR A 269 -2.38 -28.37 2.70
C THR A 269 -1.56 -28.16 1.43
N ILE A 270 -0.42 -28.84 1.35
CA ILE A 270 0.41 -28.82 0.16
C ILE A 270 -0.32 -29.46 -1.05
N GLU A 271 -1.22 -30.43 -0.80
CA GLU A 271 -2.09 -31.02 -1.83
C GLU A 271 -3.07 -29.99 -2.39
N ASP A 272 -3.59 -29.07 -1.57
CA ASP A 272 -4.42 -27.96 -2.05
C ASP A 272 -3.62 -27.07 -3.00
N VAL A 273 -2.37 -26.74 -2.67
CA VAL A 273 -1.46 -25.99 -3.54
C VAL A 273 -1.27 -26.73 -4.86
N TYR A 274 -0.89 -28.01 -4.80
CA TYR A 274 -0.63 -28.81 -6.01
C TYR A 274 -1.86 -28.98 -6.88
N LYS A 275 -3.06 -29.05 -6.29
CA LYS A 275 -4.32 -29.16 -7.03
C LYS A 275 -4.74 -27.84 -7.67
N ASN A 276 -4.59 -26.73 -6.95
CA ASN A 276 -5.25 -25.47 -7.30
C ASN A 276 -4.32 -24.38 -7.84
N LEU A 277 -3.00 -24.46 -7.64
CA LEU A 277 -2.04 -23.44 -8.08
C LEU A 277 -1.18 -23.91 -9.26
N ARG A 278 -0.66 -22.93 -10.01
CA ARG A 278 0.22 -23.15 -11.17
C ARG A 278 1.66 -23.49 -10.78
N TYR A 279 2.06 -23.10 -9.58
CA TYR A 279 3.40 -23.28 -9.02
C TYR A 279 3.28 -23.86 -7.60
N GLY A 280 4.15 -24.80 -7.28
CA GLY A 280 4.24 -25.42 -5.96
C GLY A 280 5.03 -24.60 -4.94
N LYS A 281 5.83 -23.63 -5.41
CA LYS A 281 6.64 -22.72 -4.57
C LYS A 281 6.73 -21.31 -5.14
N VAL A 282 6.87 -20.34 -4.26
CA VAL A 282 7.13 -18.92 -4.51
C VAL A 282 8.45 -18.55 -3.89
N LEU A 283 9.39 -18.07 -4.71
CA LEU A 283 10.70 -17.60 -4.25
C LEU A 283 10.87 -16.11 -4.56
N PHE A 284 11.38 -15.36 -3.60
CA PHE A 284 11.85 -14.00 -3.82
C PHE A 284 13.35 -14.01 -4.11
N MET A 285 13.76 -13.31 -5.17
CA MET A 285 15.16 -13.13 -5.53
C MET A 285 15.43 -11.65 -5.76
N THR A 286 15.82 -10.97 -4.69
CA THR A 286 16.07 -9.54 -4.66
C THR A 286 17.57 -9.28 -4.65
N ASP A 287 17.95 -8.03 -4.88
CA ASP A 287 19.33 -7.63 -4.56
C ASP A 287 19.57 -7.88 -3.07
N GLN A 288 20.80 -8.29 -2.73
CA GLN A 288 21.14 -8.64 -1.35
C GLN A 288 21.58 -7.37 -0.60
N ASP A 289 20.69 -6.37 -0.67
CA ASP A 289 20.74 -5.12 0.05
C ASP A 289 19.51 -4.97 0.95
N LEU A 290 19.45 -3.86 1.68
CA LEU A 290 18.38 -3.62 2.64
C LEU A 290 17.02 -3.38 1.97
N ASP A 291 16.99 -2.77 0.78
CA ASP A 291 15.74 -2.53 0.05
C ASP A 291 15.17 -3.86 -0.50
N GLY A 292 16.03 -4.81 -0.87
CA GLY A 292 15.67 -6.18 -1.20
C GLY A 292 15.03 -6.93 -0.04
N SER A 293 15.58 -6.85 1.17
CA SER A 293 14.94 -7.42 2.38
C SER A 293 13.54 -6.84 2.61
N HIS A 294 13.32 -5.55 2.34
CA HIS A 294 11.99 -4.96 2.41
C HIS A 294 11.02 -5.50 1.34
N ILE A 295 11.49 -5.75 0.12
CA ILE A 295 10.68 -6.38 -0.94
C ILE A 295 10.27 -7.79 -0.54
N LYS A 296 11.19 -8.61 0.01
CA LYS A 296 10.88 -9.94 0.57
C LYS A 296 9.77 -9.82 1.63
N GLY A 297 9.92 -8.88 2.56
CA GLY A 297 8.94 -8.62 3.62
C GLY A 297 7.56 -8.21 3.10
N LEU A 298 7.48 -7.31 2.12
CA LEU A 298 6.21 -6.91 1.50
C LEU A 298 5.54 -8.08 0.75
N GLY A 299 6.36 -8.95 0.15
CA GLY A 299 5.90 -10.20 -0.45
C GLY A 299 5.25 -11.12 0.58
N ILE A 300 5.93 -11.40 1.69
CA ILE A 300 5.40 -12.19 2.81
C ILE A 300 4.09 -11.58 3.33
N ASN A 301 4.07 -10.27 3.54
CA ASN A 301 2.90 -9.52 3.99
C ASN A 301 1.71 -9.62 3.03
N LEU A 302 1.95 -9.58 1.71
CA LEU A 302 0.91 -9.79 0.70
C LEU A 302 0.27 -11.17 0.85
N PHE A 303 1.07 -12.23 0.92
CA PHE A 303 0.54 -13.59 1.09
C PHE A 303 -0.17 -13.76 2.43
N GLN A 304 0.39 -13.23 3.53
CA GLN A 304 -0.25 -13.37 4.84
C GLN A 304 -1.58 -12.62 4.93
N ASN A 305 -1.72 -11.44 4.32
CA ASN A 305 -2.95 -10.66 4.38
C ASN A 305 -4.04 -11.20 3.44
N GLU A 306 -3.68 -11.59 2.22
CA GLU A 306 -4.67 -12.01 1.21
C GLU A 306 -4.93 -13.53 1.21
N TRP A 307 -3.94 -14.35 1.59
CA TRP A 307 -3.99 -15.82 1.55
C TRP A 307 -3.24 -16.44 2.75
N ALA A 308 -3.60 -16.05 3.97
CA ALA A 308 -2.90 -16.43 5.21
C ALA A 308 -2.53 -17.92 5.29
N SER A 309 -3.44 -18.81 4.86
CA SER A 309 -3.23 -20.26 4.90
C SER A 309 -1.99 -20.73 4.09
N LEU A 310 -1.61 -20.01 3.02
CA LEU A 310 -0.40 -20.33 2.24
C LEU A 310 0.88 -20.07 3.03
N THR A 311 0.88 -19.11 3.95
CA THR A 311 2.04 -18.83 4.80
C THR A 311 2.30 -19.95 5.81
N HIS A 312 1.27 -20.75 6.12
CA HIS A 312 1.36 -21.90 7.03
C HIS A 312 1.91 -23.16 6.33
N ILE A 313 2.02 -23.17 5.01
CA ILE A 313 2.56 -24.31 4.25
C ILE A 313 4.09 -24.20 4.24
N PRO A 314 4.82 -25.10 4.93
CA PRO A 314 6.26 -24.97 5.08
C PRO A 314 6.97 -24.97 3.72
N GLY A 315 7.77 -23.93 3.47
CA GLY A 315 8.59 -23.81 2.27
C GLY A 315 7.80 -23.54 0.98
N PHE A 316 6.49 -23.23 1.07
CA PHE A 316 5.75 -22.67 -0.06
C PHE A 316 6.30 -21.29 -0.44
N ILE A 317 6.58 -20.45 0.56
CA ILE A 317 7.23 -19.15 0.39
C ILE A 317 8.69 -19.29 0.82
N GLY A 318 9.60 -18.69 0.06
CA GLY A 318 11.01 -18.65 0.40
C GLY A 318 11.75 -17.57 -0.38
N PHE A 319 13.07 -17.62 -0.32
CA PHE A 319 13.97 -16.77 -1.10
C PHE A 319 15.19 -17.56 -1.56
N MET A 320 15.85 -17.04 -2.59
CA MET A 320 17.13 -17.57 -3.06
C MET A 320 18.23 -16.63 -2.61
N ASN A 321 19.24 -17.18 -1.93
CA ASN A 321 20.36 -16.40 -1.47
C ASN A 321 21.51 -16.40 -2.48
N THR A 322 22.01 -15.20 -2.80
CA THR A 322 23.21 -15.01 -3.61
C THR A 322 24.37 -14.50 -2.76
N PRO A 323 25.63 -14.90 -3.03
CA PRO A 323 26.78 -14.36 -2.30
C PRO A 323 26.88 -12.85 -2.45
N ILE A 324 27.06 -12.11 -1.34
CA ILE A 324 27.33 -10.67 -1.34
C ILE A 324 28.81 -10.36 -1.60
N LEU A 325 29.68 -11.33 -1.32
CA LEU A 325 31.12 -11.14 -1.35
C LEU A 325 31.80 -12.46 -1.69
N LYS A 326 32.80 -12.39 -2.57
CA LYS A 326 33.74 -13.48 -2.82
C LYS A 326 35.15 -13.06 -2.45
N ALA A 327 35.82 -13.86 -1.63
CA ALA A 327 37.25 -13.70 -1.33
C ALA A 327 38.05 -14.75 -2.12
N LYS A 328 39.07 -14.32 -2.86
CA LYS A 328 39.95 -15.20 -3.67
C LYS A 328 41.40 -15.15 -3.22
N LYS A 329 42.03 -16.32 -3.09
CA LYS A 329 43.48 -16.47 -2.86
C LYS A 329 44.00 -17.68 -3.62
N GLY A 330 44.67 -17.45 -4.75
CA GLY A 330 45.08 -18.52 -5.66
C GLY A 330 43.86 -19.29 -6.18
N ASN A 331 43.81 -20.60 -5.92
CA ASN A 331 42.68 -21.46 -6.30
C ASN A 331 41.56 -21.53 -5.23
N GLN A 332 41.73 -20.89 -4.06
CA GLN A 332 40.70 -20.85 -3.03
C GLN A 332 39.72 -19.70 -3.30
N GLU A 333 38.43 -20.02 -3.31
CA GLU A 333 37.32 -19.05 -3.37
C GLU A 333 36.40 -19.27 -2.17
N LEU A 334 36.20 -18.24 -1.35
CA LEU A 334 35.24 -18.22 -0.26
C LEU A 334 34.06 -17.34 -0.65
N LYS A 335 32.84 -17.82 -0.42
CA LYS A 335 31.58 -17.13 -0.73
C LYS A 335 30.88 -16.78 0.58
N PHE A 336 30.53 -15.51 0.76
CA PHE A 336 29.82 -15.01 1.94
C PHE A 336 28.44 -14.51 1.53
N TYR A 337 27.41 -14.86 2.30
CA TYR A 337 26.00 -14.62 1.97
C TYR A 337 25.38 -13.48 2.79
N ASN A 338 26.07 -13.05 3.84
CA ASN A 338 25.74 -11.86 4.62
C ASN A 338 27.03 -11.21 5.15
N GLU A 339 26.92 -9.95 5.58
CA GLU A 339 28.08 -9.18 6.07
C GLU A 339 28.65 -9.76 7.38
N GLY A 340 27.80 -10.34 8.23
CA GLY A 340 28.20 -10.96 9.48
C GLY A 340 29.16 -12.14 9.29
N GLU A 341 28.87 -13.04 8.35
CA GLU A 341 29.74 -14.16 7.97
C GLU A 341 31.11 -13.66 7.50
N TYR A 342 31.14 -12.60 6.68
CA TYR A 342 32.37 -12.02 6.17
C TYR A 342 33.21 -11.36 7.28
N GLU A 343 32.59 -10.55 8.14
CA GLU A 343 33.31 -9.88 9.24
C GLU A 343 33.81 -10.90 10.28
N GLN A 344 33.04 -11.96 10.55
CA GLN A 344 33.51 -13.06 11.41
C GLN A 344 34.73 -13.76 10.79
N TRP A 345 34.74 -14.03 9.49
CA TRP A 345 35.92 -14.60 8.82
C TRP A 345 37.12 -13.65 8.82
N LYS A 346 36.89 -12.38 8.51
CA LYS A 346 37.93 -11.34 8.45
C LYS A 346 38.58 -11.08 9.81
N SER A 347 37.81 -11.17 10.90
CA SER A 347 38.33 -11.04 12.26
C SER A 347 39.12 -12.26 12.75
N SER A 348 38.82 -13.45 12.20
CA SER A 348 39.40 -14.72 12.64
C SER A 348 40.51 -15.26 11.73
N SER A 349 40.74 -14.65 10.56
CA SER A 349 41.67 -15.13 9.53
C SER A 349 42.62 -14.04 9.02
N GLU A 350 43.83 -14.43 8.57
CA GLU A 350 44.74 -13.48 7.92
C GLU A 350 44.25 -13.12 6.51
N THR A 351 43.91 -11.85 6.32
CA THR A 351 43.32 -11.30 5.09
C THR A 351 44.36 -10.94 4.03
N LYS A 352 45.66 -10.98 4.37
CA LYS A 352 46.74 -10.64 3.44
C LYS A 352 46.80 -11.63 2.27
N GLY A 353 46.78 -11.07 1.05
CA GLY A 353 46.80 -11.82 -0.20
C GLY A 353 45.43 -12.31 -0.69
N TRP A 354 44.34 -12.00 0.02
CA TRP A 354 42.99 -12.21 -0.48
C TRP A 354 42.55 -11.03 -1.33
N THR A 355 41.99 -11.32 -2.51
CA THR A 355 41.29 -10.33 -3.35
C THR A 355 39.80 -10.42 -3.04
N ILE A 356 39.20 -9.30 -2.66
CA ILE A 356 37.79 -9.21 -2.28
C ILE A 356 36.99 -8.61 -3.44
N LYS A 357 35.89 -9.27 -3.82
CA LYS A 357 34.93 -8.75 -4.81
C LYS A 357 33.54 -8.70 -4.18
N TYR A 358 32.92 -7.52 -4.22
CA TYR A 358 31.57 -7.25 -3.72
C TYR A 358 30.53 -7.44 -4.83
N TYR A 359 29.38 -7.99 -4.47
CA TYR A 359 28.24 -8.31 -5.35
C TYR A 359 26.95 -7.76 -4.73
N LYS A 360 26.80 -6.43 -4.71
CA LYS A 360 25.66 -5.77 -4.04
C LYS A 360 24.35 -5.85 -4.82
N GLY A 361 24.39 -6.07 -6.14
CA GLY A 361 23.19 -6.21 -6.97
C GLY A 361 23.28 -7.38 -7.93
N LEU A 362 22.16 -8.05 -8.16
CA LEU A 362 22.02 -9.19 -9.07
C LEU A 362 22.43 -8.84 -10.50
N GLY A 363 22.26 -7.58 -10.90
CA GLY A 363 22.72 -7.07 -12.20
C GLY A 363 24.24 -7.07 -12.41
N THR A 364 25.04 -7.20 -11.34
CA THR A 364 26.51 -7.23 -11.41
C THR A 364 27.08 -8.64 -11.60
N SER A 365 26.25 -9.66 -11.42
CA SER A 365 26.64 -11.06 -11.59
C SER A 365 26.62 -11.47 -13.06
N THR A 366 27.65 -12.23 -13.45
CA THR A 366 27.80 -12.77 -14.79
C THR A 366 26.89 -13.98 -15.00
N LYS A 367 26.65 -14.33 -16.27
CA LYS A 367 25.89 -15.54 -16.65
C LYS A 367 26.46 -16.81 -16.01
N THR A 368 27.78 -16.93 -15.92
CA THR A 368 28.45 -18.08 -15.29
C THR A 368 28.13 -18.14 -13.79
N GLU A 369 28.16 -17.01 -13.10
CA GLU A 369 27.83 -16.94 -11.67
C GLU A 369 26.34 -17.27 -11.43
N PHE A 370 25.43 -16.81 -12.28
CA PHE A 370 24.03 -17.21 -12.18
C PHE A 370 23.84 -18.72 -12.37
N ARG A 371 24.57 -19.35 -13.30
CA ARG A 371 24.55 -20.81 -13.44
C ARG A 371 25.04 -21.51 -12.17
N GLU A 372 26.16 -21.07 -11.59
CA GLU A 372 26.65 -21.59 -10.32
C GLU A 372 25.59 -21.47 -9.20
N TYR A 373 24.89 -20.33 -9.12
CA TYR A 373 23.84 -20.13 -8.12
C TYR A 373 22.68 -21.12 -8.28
N PHE A 374 22.25 -21.39 -9.53
CA PHE A 374 21.19 -22.36 -9.83
C PHE A 374 21.66 -23.82 -9.77
N GLU A 375 22.96 -24.08 -9.84
CA GLU A 375 23.54 -25.40 -9.57
C GLU A 375 23.60 -25.68 -8.06
N GLU A 376 24.01 -24.70 -7.26
CA GLU A 376 24.07 -24.82 -5.79
C GLU A 376 22.68 -24.83 -5.12
N LYS A 377 21.66 -24.24 -5.76
CA LYS A 377 20.25 -24.21 -5.32
C LYS A 377 20.07 -23.85 -3.84
N LYS A 378 20.74 -22.79 -3.38
CA LYS A 378 20.59 -22.25 -2.02
C LYS A 378 19.24 -21.55 -1.81
N PHE A 379 18.20 -22.36 -1.74
CA PHE A 379 16.84 -21.95 -1.42
C PHE A 379 16.61 -22.05 0.07
N VAL A 380 16.10 -20.97 0.65
CA VAL A 380 15.69 -20.92 2.06
C VAL A 380 14.18 -20.72 2.09
N GLY A 381 13.46 -21.68 2.65
CA GLY A 381 12.02 -21.60 2.85
C GLY A 381 11.65 -20.96 4.18
N PHE A 382 10.44 -20.43 4.27
CA PHE A 382 9.89 -19.93 5.52
C PHE A 382 9.02 -20.98 6.22
N GLU A 383 9.12 -21.02 7.54
CA GLU A 383 8.23 -21.79 8.41
C GLU A 383 7.41 -20.88 9.33
N HIS A 384 6.17 -21.26 9.57
CA HIS A 384 5.23 -20.55 10.44
C HIS A 384 5.21 -21.19 11.82
N THR A 385 5.45 -20.41 12.87
CA THR A 385 5.54 -20.87 14.27
C THR A 385 4.30 -20.51 15.09
N GLY A 386 3.18 -20.21 14.42
CA GLY A 386 1.92 -19.80 15.04
C GLY A 386 1.85 -18.31 15.29
N LEU A 387 1.31 -17.92 16.45
CA LEU A 387 1.03 -16.52 16.79
C LEU A 387 2.27 -15.62 16.75
N THR A 388 3.46 -16.16 17.00
CA THR A 388 4.72 -15.41 16.95
C THR A 388 5.02 -14.91 15.54
N SER A 389 4.92 -15.78 14.53
CA SER A 389 5.08 -15.38 13.12
C SER A 389 4.01 -14.37 12.72
N ASP A 390 2.76 -14.59 13.15
CA ASP A 390 1.66 -13.71 12.79
C ASP A 390 1.81 -12.30 13.37
N ASP A 391 2.18 -12.20 14.64
CA ASP A 391 2.41 -10.93 15.32
C ASP A 391 3.62 -10.20 14.75
N ALA A 392 4.72 -10.91 14.45
CA ALA A 392 5.92 -10.31 13.88
C ALA A 392 5.61 -9.65 12.51
N ILE A 393 4.91 -10.34 11.61
CA ILE A 393 4.56 -9.78 10.30
C ILE A 393 3.56 -8.62 10.47
N ASP A 394 2.54 -8.77 11.33
CA ASP A 394 1.57 -7.69 11.56
C ASP A 394 2.23 -6.44 12.16
N MET A 395 3.10 -6.59 13.18
CA MET A 395 3.82 -5.48 13.81
C MET A 395 4.56 -4.61 12.79
N VAL A 396 5.27 -5.24 11.85
CA VAL A 396 6.06 -4.50 10.86
C VAL A 396 5.18 -3.77 9.84
N PHE A 397 4.13 -4.42 9.32
CA PHE A 397 3.37 -3.90 8.19
C PHE A 397 2.06 -3.18 8.56
N ASN A 398 1.58 -3.30 9.79
CA ASN A 398 0.38 -2.63 10.27
C ASN A 398 0.65 -1.17 10.61
N LYS A 399 0.04 -0.25 9.85
CA LYS A 399 0.22 1.21 10.01
C LYS A 399 -0.15 1.72 11.41
N LYS A 400 -1.00 1.01 12.15
CA LYS A 400 -1.45 1.40 13.50
C LYS A 400 -0.47 1.02 14.60
N ARG A 401 0.55 0.20 14.31
CA ARG A 401 1.52 -0.33 15.28
C ARG A 401 2.87 0.40 15.21
N ALA A 402 2.82 1.72 15.00
CA ALA A 402 4.04 2.53 14.90
C ALA A 402 4.84 2.54 16.21
N ASP A 403 4.17 2.56 17.36
CA ASP A 403 4.82 2.55 18.66
C ASP A 403 5.47 1.19 18.97
N ASP A 404 4.79 0.09 18.63
CA ASP A 404 5.37 -1.26 18.73
C ASP A 404 6.66 -1.39 17.91
N ARG A 405 6.69 -0.82 16.69
CA ARG A 405 7.92 -0.79 15.87
C ARG A 405 9.05 0.03 16.50
N LYS A 406 8.74 1.11 17.22
CA LYS A 406 9.76 1.88 17.95
C LYS A 406 10.36 1.01 19.06
N THR A 407 9.51 0.38 19.86
CA THR A 407 9.92 -0.54 20.93
C THR A 407 10.71 -1.73 20.38
N TRP A 408 10.32 -2.25 19.22
CA TRP A 408 11.04 -3.33 18.52
C TRP A 408 12.43 -2.89 18.08
N LEU A 409 12.55 -1.74 17.42
CA LEU A 409 13.84 -1.18 17.02
C LEU A 409 14.73 -0.86 18.24
N GLU A 410 14.15 -0.44 19.36
CA GLU A 410 14.88 -0.14 20.58
C GLU A 410 15.43 -1.40 21.27
N ASN A 411 14.63 -2.47 21.35
CA ASN A 411 14.97 -3.64 22.18
C ASN A 411 15.58 -4.81 21.40
N VAL A 412 15.31 -4.92 20.09
CA VAL A 412 15.70 -6.09 19.29
C VAL A 412 16.84 -5.80 18.32
N TYR A 413 17.00 -4.53 17.90
CA TYR A 413 18.03 -4.19 16.91
C TYR A 413 19.44 -4.38 17.47
N ASP A 414 20.19 -5.28 16.84
CA ASP A 414 21.63 -5.42 16.99
C ASP A 414 22.26 -5.38 15.59
N ARG A 415 23.19 -4.44 15.39
CA ARG A 415 23.93 -4.26 14.12
C ARG A 415 24.71 -5.52 13.71
N ASN A 416 25.13 -6.34 14.67
CA ASN A 416 25.90 -7.56 14.38
C ASN A 416 25.02 -8.80 14.20
N SER A 417 23.71 -8.68 14.41
CA SER A 417 22.76 -9.78 14.23
C SER A 417 22.51 -10.03 12.74
N PHE A 418 22.45 -11.30 12.33
CA PHE A 418 22.11 -11.70 10.96
C PHE A 418 21.34 -13.03 10.97
N ALA A 419 20.51 -13.26 9.95
CA ALA A 419 19.78 -14.51 9.77
C ALA A 419 20.73 -15.63 9.34
N ASP A 420 20.61 -16.80 9.97
CA ASP A 420 21.40 -17.98 9.58
C ASP A 420 20.80 -18.65 8.35
N THR A 421 21.34 -18.29 7.19
CA THR A 421 20.87 -18.76 5.88
C THR A 421 21.53 -20.06 5.42
N SER A 422 22.32 -20.71 6.30
CA SER A 422 22.83 -22.06 6.05
C SER A 422 21.73 -23.13 6.16
N LYS A 423 20.64 -22.80 6.87
CA LYS A 423 19.48 -23.66 7.05
C LYS A 423 18.59 -23.65 5.80
N ALA A 424 17.98 -24.80 5.50
CA ALA A 424 16.99 -24.90 4.42
C ALA A 424 15.66 -24.19 4.75
N MET A 425 15.38 -23.99 6.04
CA MET A 425 14.15 -23.36 6.54
C MET A 425 14.50 -22.38 7.66
N ILE A 426 13.83 -21.22 7.69
CA ILE A 426 13.91 -20.26 8.79
C ILE A 426 12.52 -19.77 9.21
N PRO A 427 12.27 -19.49 10.50
CA PRO A 427 11.03 -18.87 10.94
C PRO A 427 10.83 -17.46 10.35
N TYR A 428 9.58 -17.06 10.10
CA TYR A 428 9.28 -15.70 9.64
C TYR A 428 9.80 -14.63 10.60
N GLU A 429 9.67 -14.84 11.90
CA GLU A 429 10.16 -13.92 12.93
C GLU A 429 11.69 -13.84 12.98
N GLU A 430 12.43 -14.88 12.59
CA GLU A 430 13.89 -14.82 12.50
C GLU A 430 14.31 -13.88 11.35
N PHE A 431 13.67 -14.00 10.19
CA PHE A 431 13.88 -13.07 9.08
C PHE A 431 13.52 -11.63 9.46
N ILE A 432 12.38 -11.44 10.13
CA ILE A 432 11.94 -10.11 10.56
C ILE A 432 12.96 -9.50 11.53
N ASN A 433 13.34 -10.24 12.56
CA ASN A 433 14.17 -9.73 13.66
C ASN A 433 15.68 -9.69 13.37
N LYS A 434 16.15 -10.36 12.31
CA LYS A 434 17.59 -10.42 12.00
C LYS A 434 17.97 -9.97 10.59
N GLU A 435 17.01 -9.78 9.68
CA GLU A 435 17.26 -9.29 8.32
C GLU A 435 16.45 -8.01 8.04
N LEU A 436 15.11 -8.05 8.14
CA LEU A 436 14.24 -6.91 7.84
C LEU A 436 14.41 -5.74 8.82
N ILE A 437 14.82 -6.00 10.06
CA ILE A 437 15.08 -4.96 11.07
C ILE A 437 16.18 -4.00 10.62
N HIS A 438 17.17 -4.49 9.87
CA HIS A 438 18.27 -3.65 9.35
C HIS A 438 17.77 -2.65 8.33
N PHE A 439 16.82 -3.06 7.48
CA PHE A 439 16.14 -2.14 6.58
C PHE A 439 15.41 -1.05 7.35
N SER A 440 14.64 -1.42 8.39
CA SER A 440 13.86 -0.44 9.17
C SER A 440 14.78 0.56 9.88
N LYS A 441 15.90 0.10 10.45
CA LYS A 441 16.92 0.98 11.02
C LYS A 441 17.55 1.90 9.98
N TYR A 442 17.90 1.36 8.82
CA TYR A 442 18.50 2.14 7.73
C TYR A 442 17.53 3.16 7.14
N ASP A 443 16.23 2.83 7.05
CA ASP A 443 15.19 3.75 6.59
C ASP A 443 15.07 4.94 7.53
N CYS A 444 15.14 4.71 8.85
CA CYS A 444 15.28 5.77 9.84
C CYS A 444 16.55 6.59 9.64
N ASP A 445 17.72 5.95 9.46
CA ASP A 445 19.01 6.63 9.32
C ASP A 445 19.11 7.52 8.05
N ARG A 446 18.49 7.09 6.94
CA ARG A 446 18.46 7.88 5.71
C ARG A 446 17.39 8.97 5.72
N SER A 447 16.34 8.82 6.53
CA SER A 447 15.17 9.70 6.52
C SER A 447 15.18 10.75 7.63
N ILE A 448 15.72 10.42 8.79
CA ILE A 448 15.81 11.29 9.97
C ILE A 448 17.22 11.91 10.00
N PRO A 449 17.36 13.24 10.16
CA PRO A 449 18.67 13.87 10.22
C PRO A 449 19.42 13.49 11.50
N ASN A 450 20.74 13.58 11.46
CA ASN A 450 21.54 13.53 12.68
C ASN A 450 21.38 14.85 13.46
N LEU A 451 21.31 14.78 14.79
CA LEU A 451 21.15 15.95 15.67
C LEU A 451 22.31 16.95 15.53
N MET A 452 23.54 16.46 15.30
CA MET A 452 24.75 17.26 15.31
C MET A 452 24.83 18.23 14.13
N ASP A 453 24.58 17.73 12.91
CA ASP A 453 24.68 18.54 11.68
C ASP A 453 23.33 18.89 11.06
N GLY A 454 22.23 18.27 11.50
CA GLY A 454 20.92 18.43 10.87
C GLY A 454 20.81 17.81 9.48
N LEU A 455 21.76 16.96 9.08
CA LEU A 455 21.83 16.38 7.75
C LEU A 455 21.35 14.93 7.74
N LYS A 456 20.63 14.56 6.68
CA LYS A 456 20.40 13.17 6.30
C LYS A 456 21.63 12.62 5.58
N ILE A 457 21.75 11.29 5.47
CA ILE A 457 22.88 10.64 4.79
C ILE A 457 23.14 11.22 3.39
N SER A 458 22.09 11.39 2.58
CA SER A 458 22.23 11.94 1.22
C SER A 458 22.77 13.38 1.21
N LEU A 459 22.30 14.23 2.12
CA LEU A 459 22.76 15.62 2.24
C LEU A 459 24.23 15.69 2.70
N ARG A 460 24.61 14.77 3.59
CA ARG A 460 25.99 14.65 4.06
C ARG A 460 26.95 14.18 2.97
N LYS A 461 26.55 13.21 2.15
CA LYS A 461 27.28 12.76 0.96
C LYS A 461 27.49 13.89 -0.05
N ILE A 462 26.45 14.69 -0.30
CA ILE A 462 26.52 15.87 -1.16
C ILE A 462 27.54 16.87 -0.60
N LEU A 463 27.46 17.20 0.69
CA LEU A 463 28.35 18.17 1.32
C LEU A 463 29.81 17.68 1.35
N PHE A 464 30.02 16.41 1.68
CA PHE A 464 31.33 15.75 1.61
C PHE A 464 31.97 15.86 0.22
N CYS A 465 31.21 15.56 -0.83
CA CYS A 465 31.73 15.67 -2.19
C CYS A 465 31.95 17.12 -2.62
N ALA A 466 31.12 18.06 -2.15
CA ALA A 466 31.32 19.49 -2.40
C ALA A 466 32.65 19.98 -1.79
N PHE A 467 32.96 19.53 -0.56
CA PHE A 467 34.22 19.80 0.13
C PHE A 467 35.41 19.13 -0.57
N LYS A 468 35.31 17.83 -0.88
CA LYS A 468 36.34 17.06 -1.59
C LYS A 468 36.70 17.69 -2.93
N LYS A 469 35.71 18.14 -3.70
CA LYS A 469 35.91 18.81 -5.00
C LYS A 469 36.37 20.26 -4.88
N ARG A 470 36.28 20.87 -3.69
CA ARG A 470 36.43 22.32 -3.47
C ARG A 470 35.53 23.11 -4.42
N LEU A 471 34.23 22.82 -4.37
CA LEU A 471 33.24 23.31 -5.34
C LEU A 471 33.00 24.83 -5.24
N THR A 472 33.95 25.61 -5.74
CA THR A 472 33.98 27.07 -5.74
C THR A 472 33.48 27.66 -7.07
N THR A 473 33.64 26.91 -8.15
CA THR A 473 33.12 27.23 -9.49
C THR A 473 31.80 26.52 -9.74
N GLU A 474 30.94 27.13 -10.56
CA GLU A 474 29.63 26.58 -10.87
C GLU A 474 29.73 25.29 -11.69
N ILE A 475 28.89 24.32 -11.35
CA ILE A 475 28.75 23.04 -12.05
C ILE A 475 27.27 22.74 -12.26
N LYS A 476 26.92 22.05 -13.35
CA LYS A 476 25.53 21.59 -13.54
C LYS A 476 25.14 20.61 -12.43
N VAL A 477 23.91 20.73 -11.93
CA VAL A 477 23.42 19.84 -10.86
C VAL A 477 23.51 18.36 -11.27
N ALA A 478 23.14 18.03 -12.51
CA ALA A 478 23.26 16.65 -13.02
C ALA A 478 24.71 16.11 -13.00
N GLN A 479 25.70 16.95 -13.34
CA GLN A 479 27.12 16.55 -13.32
C GLN A 479 27.62 16.40 -11.89
N PHE A 480 27.20 17.27 -11.00
CA PHE A 480 27.56 17.17 -9.59
C PHE A 480 26.92 15.96 -8.92
N SER A 481 25.68 15.63 -9.24
CA SER A 481 25.00 14.40 -8.80
C SER A 481 25.80 13.15 -9.19
N GLY A 482 26.26 13.06 -10.44
CA GLY A 482 27.11 11.95 -10.89
C GLY A 482 28.44 11.88 -10.12
N TYR A 483 29.09 13.03 -9.89
CA TYR A 483 30.31 13.10 -9.08
C TYR A 483 30.09 12.64 -7.63
N VAL A 484 28.98 13.06 -7.01
CA VAL A 484 28.60 12.62 -5.66
C VAL A 484 28.37 11.12 -5.63
N SER A 485 27.66 10.59 -6.63
CA SER A 485 27.37 9.16 -6.74
C SER A 485 28.63 8.31 -6.73
N GLU A 486 29.58 8.66 -7.60
CA GLU A 486 30.88 7.97 -7.72
C GLU A 486 31.74 8.12 -6.46
N ASN A 487 31.89 9.33 -5.92
CA ASN A 487 32.89 9.63 -4.90
C ASN A 487 32.44 9.35 -3.46
N SER A 488 31.14 9.16 -3.25
CA SER A 488 30.57 8.79 -1.95
C SER A 488 29.96 7.38 -1.95
N LEU A 489 30.11 6.63 -3.05
CA LEU A 489 29.50 5.30 -3.23
C LEU A 489 28.00 5.34 -2.92
N TYR A 490 27.27 6.23 -3.60
CA TYR A 490 25.83 6.35 -3.40
C TYR A 490 25.11 5.27 -4.20
N HIS A 491 24.53 4.29 -3.50
CA HIS A 491 23.91 3.13 -4.13
C HIS A 491 22.47 3.36 -4.63
N HIS A 492 21.86 4.52 -4.39
CA HIS A 492 20.50 4.83 -4.84
C HIS A 492 20.49 5.62 -6.15
N GLY A 493 19.33 5.70 -6.81
CA GLY A 493 19.19 6.43 -8.07
C GLY A 493 19.56 7.92 -7.99
N GLU A 494 20.26 8.41 -9.02
CA GLU A 494 20.74 9.80 -9.12
C GLU A 494 19.62 10.85 -9.07
N GLU A 495 18.39 10.50 -9.43
CA GLU A 495 17.24 11.42 -9.34
C GLU A 495 17.02 11.91 -7.90
N SER A 496 17.22 11.04 -6.92
CA SER A 496 17.11 11.39 -5.49
C SER A 496 18.20 12.38 -5.07
N LEU A 497 19.44 12.19 -5.55
CA LEU A 497 20.55 13.14 -5.32
C LEU A 497 20.28 14.48 -5.98
N ASN A 498 19.82 14.48 -7.23
CA ASN A 498 19.46 15.71 -7.95
C ASN A 498 18.42 16.52 -7.15
N LYS A 499 17.36 15.88 -6.68
CA LYS A 499 16.32 16.54 -5.85
C LYS A 499 16.91 17.07 -4.54
N ALA A 500 17.79 16.31 -3.89
CA ALA A 500 18.44 16.73 -2.65
C ALA A 500 19.37 17.95 -2.86
N ILE A 501 20.17 17.96 -3.93
CA ILE A 501 21.03 19.10 -4.30
C ILE A 501 20.18 20.35 -4.57
N VAL A 502 19.10 20.21 -5.34
CA VAL A 502 18.15 21.32 -5.59
C VAL A 502 17.58 21.85 -4.27
N GLY A 503 17.12 20.96 -3.38
CA GLY A 503 16.60 21.34 -2.07
C GLY A 503 17.60 22.09 -1.19
N MET A 504 18.87 21.67 -1.18
CA MET A 504 19.95 22.35 -0.44
C MET A 504 20.29 23.74 -0.99
N ALA A 505 19.96 24.01 -2.24
CA ALA A 505 20.24 25.28 -2.91
C ALA A 505 19.07 26.27 -2.89
N GLN A 506 17.84 25.81 -2.72
CA GLN A 506 16.64 26.65 -2.75
C GLN A 506 16.69 27.81 -1.74
N ASN A 507 16.41 29.03 -2.23
CA ASN A 507 16.51 30.29 -1.46
C ASN A 507 15.21 31.12 -1.43
N PHE A 508 14.06 30.55 -1.81
CA PHE A 508 12.79 31.27 -1.73
C PHE A 508 12.28 31.31 -0.27
N VAL A 509 11.44 32.30 0.05
CA VAL A 509 10.88 32.43 1.41
C VAL A 509 10.12 31.15 1.82
N GLY A 510 10.58 30.52 2.90
CA GLY A 510 10.05 29.26 3.43
C GLY A 510 10.79 27.99 2.98
N SER A 511 11.92 28.09 2.26
CA SER A 511 12.82 26.96 2.00
C SER A 511 13.87 26.80 3.12
N ASN A 512 15.09 27.29 2.92
CA ASN A 512 16.21 27.19 3.85
C ASN A 512 16.47 28.57 4.45
N ASN A 513 16.67 28.64 5.77
CA ASN A 513 17.15 29.87 6.40
C ASN A 513 18.59 30.17 5.98
N ILE A 514 19.41 29.12 5.82
CA ILE A 514 20.74 29.19 5.20
C ILE A 514 20.86 28.05 4.19
N ASN A 515 20.81 28.38 2.90
CA ASN A 515 21.13 27.44 1.82
C ASN A 515 22.64 27.14 1.81
N LEU A 516 23.03 25.86 1.84
CA LEU A 516 24.44 25.46 1.86
C LEU A 516 25.07 25.44 0.46
N LEU A 517 24.21 25.42 -0.57
CA LEU A 517 24.57 25.48 -1.98
C LEU A 517 23.96 26.73 -2.62
N PHE A 518 24.66 27.29 -3.60
CA PHE A 518 24.19 28.48 -4.33
C PHE A 518 23.22 28.08 -5.47
N PRO A 519 22.04 28.71 -5.58
CA PRO A 519 21.10 28.45 -6.66
C PRO A 519 21.41 29.29 -7.91
N SER A 520 22.25 28.78 -8.82
CA SER A 520 22.53 29.44 -10.11
C SER A 520 21.55 28.98 -11.20
N GLY A 521 20.47 29.75 -11.38
CA GLY A 521 19.37 29.46 -12.31
C GLY A 521 18.03 29.33 -11.60
N GLN A 522 17.06 28.67 -12.24
CA GLN A 522 15.70 28.52 -11.70
C GLN A 522 15.58 27.29 -10.78
N PHE A 523 15.81 27.47 -9.48
CA PHE A 523 15.71 26.43 -8.43
C PHE A 523 14.29 26.26 -7.84
N GLY A 524 13.30 26.87 -8.49
CA GLY A 524 11.89 26.82 -8.09
C GLY A 524 11.49 28.02 -7.24
N SER A 525 10.20 28.13 -6.98
CA SER A 525 9.61 29.29 -6.32
C SER A 525 8.67 28.89 -5.19
N ARG A 526 8.31 29.89 -4.38
CA ARG A 526 7.30 29.74 -3.33
C ARG A 526 5.93 29.32 -3.87
N ILE A 527 5.59 29.65 -5.13
CA ILE A 527 4.28 29.40 -5.73
C ILE A 527 3.96 27.91 -5.76
N LYS A 528 4.96 27.06 -6.05
CA LYS A 528 4.83 25.60 -6.08
C LYS A 528 5.67 24.90 -5.00
N GLY A 529 6.14 25.65 -4.00
CA GLY A 529 7.01 25.13 -2.94
C GLY A 529 8.28 24.48 -3.48
N GLY A 530 8.84 25.02 -4.57
CA GLY A 530 10.06 24.53 -5.20
C GLY A 530 9.88 23.37 -6.20
N GLN A 531 8.66 22.85 -6.40
CA GLN A 531 8.39 21.79 -7.38
C GLN A 531 8.49 22.27 -8.84
N ASP A 532 8.51 23.58 -9.05
CA ASP A 532 8.69 24.27 -10.33
C ASP A 532 10.18 24.54 -10.66
N ALA A 533 11.11 23.90 -9.94
CA ALA A 533 12.52 23.93 -10.28
C ALA A 533 12.77 23.37 -11.68
N SER A 534 13.69 24.01 -12.41
CA SER A 534 14.10 23.52 -13.73
C SER A 534 14.85 22.20 -13.66
N SER A 535 14.88 21.46 -14.77
CA SER A 535 15.61 20.20 -14.85
C SER A 535 17.07 20.36 -14.39
N PRO A 536 17.63 19.40 -13.62
CA PRO A 536 19.03 19.38 -13.19
C PRO A 536 20.07 19.54 -14.31
N ARG A 537 19.67 19.34 -15.57
CA ARG A 537 20.51 19.54 -16.76
C ARG A 537 20.74 21.01 -17.13
N TYR A 538 19.88 21.91 -16.64
CA TYR A 538 19.89 23.35 -16.99
C TYR A 538 20.39 24.24 -15.87
N ILE A 539 20.25 23.81 -14.62
CA ILE A 539 20.60 24.60 -13.44
C ILE A 539 21.99 24.24 -12.92
N PHE A 540 22.66 25.24 -12.33
CA PHE A 540 24.03 25.14 -11.84
C PHE A 540 24.09 25.43 -10.35
N THR A 541 25.12 24.90 -9.70
CA THR A 541 25.36 25.15 -8.28
C THR A 541 26.83 25.19 -7.95
N ARG A 542 27.14 25.71 -6.75
CA ARG A 542 28.44 25.71 -6.10
C ARG A 542 28.24 25.79 -4.59
N LEU A 543 29.30 25.65 -3.79
CA LEU A 543 29.24 25.95 -2.37
C LEU A 543 28.89 27.43 -2.14
N GLU A 544 28.01 27.67 -1.16
CA GLU A 544 27.85 29.01 -0.63
C GLU A 544 29.07 29.46 0.17
N ARG A 545 29.36 30.76 0.15
CA ARG A 545 30.57 31.30 0.84
C ARG A 545 30.51 31.05 2.34
N ILE A 546 29.31 31.14 2.92
CA ILE A 546 29.08 30.92 4.35
C ILE A 546 29.26 29.46 4.76
N THR A 547 29.16 28.50 3.84
CA THR A 547 29.17 27.07 4.17
C THR A 547 30.47 26.63 4.85
N ARG A 548 31.64 27.07 4.38
CA ARG A 548 32.93 26.77 5.05
C ARG A 548 33.18 27.59 6.32
N CYS A 549 32.40 28.64 6.57
CA CYS A 549 32.39 29.32 7.87
C CYS A 549 31.58 28.50 8.88
N ILE A 550 30.48 27.89 8.45
CA ILE A 550 29.62 27.04 9.28
C ILE A 550 30.29 25.69 9.57
N PHE A 551 30.98 25.12 8.57
CA PHE A 551 31.68 23.84 8.65
C PHE A 551 33.19 24.05 8.42
N PRO A 552 33.96 24.36 9.50
CA PRO A 552 35.37 24.71 9.39
C PRO A 552 36.21 23.56 8.80
N GLU A 553 37.14 23.89 7.89
CA GLU A 553 38.02 22.89 7.26
C GLU A 553 39.01 22.26 8.26
N GLN A 554 39.30 22.95 9.36
CA GLN A 554 40.16 22.45 10.44
C GLN A 554 39.59 21.19 11.09
N ASP A 555 38.26 21.10 11.18
CA ASP A 555 37.57 19.97 11.82
C ASP A 555 37.56 18.73 10.94
N ASP A 556 37.71 18.87 9.61
CA ASP A 556 37.68 17.75 8.65
C ASP A 556 38.66 16.63 9.04
N LYS A 557 39.79 16.93 9.70
CA LYS A 557 40.80 15.92 10.09
C LYS A 557 40.45 15.10 11.33
N ILE A 558 39.54 15.58 12.17
CA ILE A 558 39.18 14.93 13.44
C ILE A 558 37.83 14.21 13.38
N LEU A 559 37.09 14.36 12.28
CA LEU A 559 35.84 13.63 12.06
C LEU A 559 36.09 12.13 11.85
N LYS A 560 35.13 11.31 12.26
CA LYS A 560 35.14 9.87 12.00
C LYS A 560 34.48 9.58 10.65
N TYR A 561 35.30 9.29 9.65
CA TYR A 561 34.86 8.90 8.30
C TYR A 561 34.30 7.48 8.29
N LEU A 562 33.22 7.30 7.54
CA LEU A 562 32.67 5.97 7.26
C LEU A 562 33.54 5.27 6.22
N ASN A 563 33.52 3.94 6.22
CA ASN A 563 34.20 3.12 5.23
C ASN A 563 33.12 2.34 4.47
N ASP A 564 33.05 2.52 3.15
CA ASP A 564 32.20 1.76 2.25
C ASP A 564 33.09 1.10 1.20
N ASP A 565 33.04 -0.23 1.10
CA ASP A 565 33.86 -1.07 0.21
C ASP A 565 35.38 -0.78 0.27
N GLY A 566 35.90 -0.51 1.47
CA GLY A 566 37.32 -0.20 1.68
C GLY A 566 37.69 1.25 1.38
N THR A 567 36.74 2.07 0.93
CA THR A 567 36.93 3.48 0.59
C THR A 567 36.38 4.38 1.69
N PRO A 568 37.15 5.34 2.22
CA PRO A 568 36.63 6.37 3.09
C PRO A 568 35.58 7.23 2.37
N VAL A 569 34.36 7.23 2.88
CA VAL A 569 33.23 8.06 2.41
C VAL A 569 32.88 9.10 3.48
N GLU A 570 31.74 9.78 3.39
CA GLU A 570 31.36 10.88 4.28
C GLU A 570 31.53 10.57 5.79
N PRO A 571 31.75 11.60 6.64
CA PRO A 571 31.81 11.40 8.08
C PRO A 571 30.47 10.94 8.65
N GLN A 572 30.49 10.35 9.85
CA GLN A 572 29.27 9.98 10.57
C GLN A 572 28.33 11.18 10.75
N PHE A 573 28.90 12.33 11.09
CA PHE A 573 28.28 13.64 11.12
C PHE A 573 29.36 14.72 10.99
N TYR A 574 28.97 15.91 10.54
CA TYR A 574 29.80 17.10 10.70
C TYR A 574 29.51 17.79 12.03
N VAL A 575 30.38 18.72 12.44
CA VAL A 575 30.20 19.54 13.63
C VAL A 575 30.15 21.01 13.21
N PRO A 576 28.98 21.53 12.81
CA PRO A 576 28.88 22.94 12.46
C PRO A 576 29.04 23.82 13.71
N ILE A 577 29.59 25.02 13.54
CA ILE A 577 29.77 25.99 14.65
C ILE A 577 28.45 26.52 15.22
N ILE A 578 27.34 26.29 14.52
CA ILE A 578 25.97 26.58 14.95
C ILE A 578 25.08 25.36 14.67
N PRO A 579 24.03 25.12 15.48
CA PRO A 579 23.17 23.94 15.33
C PRO A 579 22.29 24.03 14.08
N MET A 580 22.80 23.54 12.95
CA MET A 580 22.13 23.65 11.64
C MET A 580 20.76 22.96 11.58
N VAL A 581 20.51 21.96 12.43
CA VAL A 581 19.19 21.35 12.59
C VAL A 581 18.14 22.34 13.07
N LEU A 582 18.50 23.33 13.91
CA LEU A 582 17.60 24.38 14.37
C LEU A 582 17.52 25.53 13.35
N VAL A 583 18.59 25.76 12.60
CA VAL A 583 18.61 26.79 11.55
C VAL A 583 17.68 26.42 10.40
N ASN A 584 17.83 25.24 9.81
CA ASN A 584 17.06 24.85 8.62
C ASN A 584 15.86 23.93 8.94
N GLY A 585 15.79 23.37 10.16
CA GLY A 585 14.81 22.34 10.48
C GLY A 585 15.03 21.05 9.69
N ALA A 586 14.12 20.09 9.87
CA ALA A 586 14.09 18.89 9.05
C ALA A 586 12.69 18.27 9.03
N LYS A 587 12.42 17.53 7.96
CA LYS A 587 11.24 16.68 7.85
C LYS A 587 11.65 15.33 7.28
N GLY A 588 11.27 14.25 7.96
CA GLY A 588 11.60 12.89 7.58
C GLY A 588 10.48 11.93 7.99
N ILE A 589 10.25 10.92 7.17
CA ILE A 589 9.41 9.77 7.48
C ILE A 589 10.26 8.56 7.10
N GLY A 590 10.48 7.66 8.05
CA GLY A 590 11.23 6.43 7.85
C GLY A 590 10.73 5.35 8.79
#